data_AF-A0A932GUJ9-F1
#
_entry.id   AF-A0A932GUJ9-F1
#
_cell.length_a   1.000
_cell.length_b   1.000
_cell.length_c   1.000
_cell.angle_alpha   90.00
_cell.angle_beta   90.00
_cell.angle_gamma   90.00
#
_symmetry.space_group_name_H-M   'P 1'
#
loop_
_entity.id
_entity.type
_entity.pdbx_description
1 polymer ?
#
loop_
_entity_poly.entity_id
_entity_poly.type
_entity_poly.pdbx_seq_one_letter_code
_entity_poly.pdbx_strand_id
1 'polypeptide(L)'
;MPIFLRVAALFWKYWPRALVVYSFLFAGAGLALLIPRLSGQAIDLALSASDRHSLSLIALGVVGAGLLRSILSYWQSYISEYLSQRVAYDLRSLFYNRLQRLSYSFHDRSQTGQLMSRATADVEGVRMFVGFALLRGAYFLLLMIAITAVLLALNWKLALISQPERYSFHILSYCCHQPETSGAVDEDSAGFRCAGDSSTGKSYWGKGGAGFCS
;
A
#
# COMPACT_ATOMS: atom_id res chain seq x y z
N MET A 1 24.25 -13.91 -4.77
CA MET A 1 22.79 -13.92 -4.52
C MET A 1 21.98 -14.30 -5.78
N PRO A 2 21.97 -15.58 -6.21
CA PRO A 2 21.30 -16.00 -7.45
C PRO A 2 19.77 -16.22 -7.31
N ILE A 3 19.27 -16.31 -6.07
CA ILE A 3 17.85 -16.57 -5.78
C ILE A 3 16.97 -15.34 -6.08
N PHE A 4 17.38 -14.15 -5.66
CA PHE A 4 16.66 -12.92 -5.97
C PHE A 4 16.60 -12.65 -7.48
N LEU A 5 17.68 -12.97 -8.22
CA LEU A 5 17.72 -12.87 -9.68
C LEU A 5 16.73 -13.83 -10.37
N ARG A 6 16.53 -15.04 -9.85
CA ARG A 6 15.53 -16.00 -10.39
C ARG A 6 14.10 -15.55 -10.12
N VAL A 7 13.83 -14.98 -8.94
CA VAL A 7 12.51 -14.41 -8.60
C VAL A 7 12.26 -13.15 -9.44
N ALA A 8 13.26 -12.28 -9.60
CA ALA A 8 13.20 -11.10 -10.45
C ALA A 8 13.01 -11.44 -11.94
N ALA A 9 13.62 -12.52 -12.44
CA ALA A 9 13.42 -12.99 -13.81
C ALA A 9 11.98 -13.47 -14.07
N LEU A 10 11.33 -14.09 -13.08
CA LEU A 10 9.91 -14.43 -13.16
C LEU A 10 9.05 -13.15 -13.23
N PHE A 11 9.44 -12.13 -12.48
CA PHE A 11 8.82 -10.81 -12.47
C PHE A 11 8.99 -10.06 -13.80
N TRP A 12 10.16 -10.21 -14.44
CA TRP A 12 10.50 -9.59 -15.72
C TRP A 12 9.54 -9.98 -16.85
N LYS A 13 8.96 -11.19 -16.80
CA LYS A 13 7.94 -11.66 -17.75
C LYS A 13 6.64 -10.82 -17.71
N TYR A 14 6.34 -10.16 -16.60
CA TYR A 14 5.12 -9.35 -16.42
C TYR A 14 5.34 -7.84 -16.62
N TRP A 15 6.59 -7.41 -16.90
CA TRP A 15 6.95 -6.01 -17.15
C TRP A 15 6.05 -5.29 -18.17
N PRO A 16 5.67 -5.86 -19.34
CA PRO A 16 4.81 -5.13 -20.28
C PRO A 16 3.42 -4.83 -19.72
N ARG A 17 2.88 -5.67 -18.81
CA ARG A 17 1.61 -5.39 -18.12
C ARG A 17 1.78 -4.37 -17.00
N ALA A 18 2.92 -4.41 -16.29
CA ALA A 18 3.27 -3.38 -15.33
C ALA A 18 3.41 -2.00 -15.99
N LEU A 19 4.00 -1.93 -17.19
CA LEU A 19 4.10 -0.67 -17.95
C LEU A 19 2.73 -0.06 -18.30
N VAL A 20 1.73 -0.89 -18.63
CA VAL A 20 0.36 -0.41 -18.86
C VAL A 20 -0.25 0.17 -17.60
N VAL A 21 0.00 -0.45 -16.43
CA VAL A 21 -0.43 0.11 -15.14
C VAL A 21 0.28 1.44 -14.87
N TYR A 22 1.60 1.49 -15.09
CA TYR A 22 2.39 2.72 -14.89
C TYR A 22 2.00 3.84 -15.86
N SER A 23 1.60 3.54 -17.11
CA SER A 23 1.15 4.56 -18.06
C SER A 23 -0.21 5.15 -17.68
N PHE A 24 -1.18 4.30 -17.30
CA PHE A 24 -2.46 4.74 -16.75
C PHE A 24 -2.30 5.57 -15.48
N LEU A 25 -1.35 5.17 -14.65
CA LEU A 25 -0.98 5.86 -13.42
C LEU A 25 -0.40 7.24 -13.70
N PHE A 26 0.51 7.37 -14.66
CA PHE A 26 1.07 8.66 -15.07
C PHE A 26 -0.01 9.58 -15.67
N ALA A 27 -0.91 9.03 -16.49
CA ALA A 27 -2.06 9.75 -17.02
C ALA A 27 -3.02 10.21 -15.91
N GLY A 28 -3.29 9.35 -14.93
CA GLY A 28 -4.12 9.66 -13.76
C GLY A 28 -3.48 10.73 -12.87
N ALA A 29 -2.17 10.68 -12.67
CA ALA A 29 -1.42 11.72 -11.95
C ALA A 29 -1.45 13.06 -12.69
N GLY A 30 -1.33 13.06 -14.01
CA GLY A 30 -1.50 14.27 -14.83
C GLY A 30 -2.90 14.87 -14.69
N LEU A 31 -3.95 14.05 -14.73
CA LEU A 31 -5.32 14.50 -14.47
C LEU A 31 -5.51 15.02 -13.05
N ALA A 32 -4.85 14.38 -12.08
CA ALA A 32 -4.91 14.80 -10.69
C ALA A 32 -4.37 16.21 -10.47
N LEU A 33 -3.43 16.63 -11.31
CA LEU A 33 -2.84 17.97 -11.33
C LEU A 33 -3.67 18.98 -12.13
N LEU A 34 -4.44 18.50 -13.12
CA LEU A 34 -5.36 19.35 -13.87
C LEU A 34 -6.48 19.91 -12.98
N ILE A 35 -6.99 19.10 -12.05
CA ILE A 35 -8.11 19.47 -11.15
C ILE A 35 -7.81 20.78 -10.38
N PRO A 36 -6.72 20.90 -9.59
CA PRO A 36 -6.45 22.13 -8.85
C PRO A 36 -6.19 23.35 -9.74
N ARG A 37 -5.65 23.17 -10.96
CA ARG A 37 -5.53 24.28 -11.93
C ARG A 37 -6.89 24.74 -12.46
N LEU A 38 -7.77 23.81 -12.82
CA LEU A 38 -9.14 24.13 -13.24
C LEU A 38 -9.93 24.77 -12.09
N SER A 39 -9.77 24.28 -10.86
CA SER A 39 -10.38 24.88 -9.67
C SER A 39 -9.85 26.28 -9.38
N GLY A 40 -8.55 26.54 -9.54
CA GLY A 40 -7.98 27.88 -9.41
C GLY A 40 -8.57 28.86 -10.43
N GLN A 41 -8.62 28.47 -11.70
CA GLN A 41 -9.24 29.28 -12.75
C GLN A 41 -10.74 29.52 -12.52
N ALA A 42 -11.46 28.51 -12.00
CA ALA A 42 -12.87 28.64 -11.66
C ALA A 42 -13.09 29.71 -10.57
N ILE A 43 -12.21 29.77 -9.56
CA ILE A 43 -12.26 30.77 -8.48
C ILE A 43 -11.93 32.17 -9.03
N ASP A 44 -10.88 32.32 -9.83
CA ASP A 44 -10.48 33.61 -10.41
C ASP A 44 -11.56 34.19 -11.34
N LEU A 45 -12.23 33.34 -12.13
CA LEU A 45 -13.34 33.73 -13.01
C LEU A 45 -14.65 33.97 -12.24
N ALA A 46 -14.89 33.27 -11.13
CA ALA A 46 -16.00 33.55 -10.23
C ALA A 46 -15.86 34.93 -9.57
N LEU A 47 -14.63 35.32 -9.21
CA LEU A 47 -14.32 36.62 -8.61
C LEU A 47 -14.35 37.77 -9.63
N SER A 48 -14.01 37.50 -10.90
CA SER A 48 -13.95 38.53 -11.97
C SER A 48 -15.31 38.89 -12.60
N ALA A 49 -16.40 38.28 -12.14
CA ALA A 49 -17.79 38.73 -12.34
C ALA A 49 -18.26 39.11 -13.78
N SER A 50 -17.71 38.52 -14.86
CA SER A 50 -18.03 39.01 -16.21
C SER A 50 -18.76 38.05 -17.16
N ASP A 51 -18.95 36.74 -16.87
CA ASP A 51 -19.73 35.88 -17.78
C ASP A 51 -20.29 34.61 -17.14
N ARG A 52 -21.63 34.51 -17.05
CA ARG A 52 -22.34 33.29 -16.57
C ARG A 52 -22.08 32.08 -17.47
N HIS A 53 -21.87 32.31 -18.77
CA HIS A 53 -21.61 31.26 -19.75
C HIS A 53 -20.21 30.65 -19.61
N SER A 54 -19.20 31.46 -19.27
CA SER A 54 -17.83 31.00 -19.02
C SER A 54 -17.73 30.19 -17.72
N LEU A 55 -18.48 30.59 -16.69
CA LEU A 55 -18.59 29.86 -15.42
C LEU A 55 -19.20 28.46 -15.58
N SER A 56 -20.29 28.33 -16.37
CA SER A 56 -20.94 27.03 -16.58
C SER A 56 -20.05 26.06 -17.37
N LEU A 57 -19.31 26.55 -18.38
CA LEU A 57 -18.34 25.76 -19.14
C LEU A 57 -17.21 25.20 -18.26
N ILE A 58 -16.66 26.02 -17.35
CA ILE A 58 -15.58 25.58 -16.45
C ILE A 58 -16.10 24.61 -15.40
N ALA A 59 -17.27 24.88 -14.82
CA ALA A 59 -17.90 23.94 -13.88
C ALA A 59 -18.13 22.57 -14.53
N LEU A 60 -18.60 22.54 -15.78
CA LEU A 60 -18.78 21.31 -16.54
C LEU A 60 -17.44 20.63 -16.86
N GLY A 61 -16.39 21.41 -17.13
CA GLY A 61 -15.01 20.91 -17.30
C GLY A 61 -14.45 20.25 -16.04
N VAL A 62 -14.71 20.81 -14.85
CA VAL A 62 -14.30 20.22 -13.55
C VAL A 62 -15.00 18.89 -13.31
N VAL A 63 -16.32 18.84 -13.55
CA VAL A 63 -17.10 17.60 -13.42
C VAL A 63 -16.59 16.54 -14.41
N GLY A 64 -16.36 16.92 -15.67
CA GLY A 64 -15.82 16.02 -16.70
C GLY A 64 -14.43 15.48 -16.34
N ALA A 65 -13.53 16.33 -15.85
CA ALA A 65 -12.20 15.92 -15.38
C ALA A 65 -12.28 14.98 -14.16
N GLY A 66 -13.20 15.22 -13.22
CA GLY A 66 -13.44 14.38 -12.05
C GLY A 66 -13.96 12.98 -12.42
N LEU A 67 -14.90 12.91 -13.37
CA LEU A 67 -15.40 11.64 -13.90
C LEU A 67 -14.30 10.87 -14.62
N LEU A 68 -13.54 11.54 -15.49
CA LEU A 68 -12.44 10.91 -16.22
C LEU A 68 -11.36 10.38 -15.25
N ARG A 69 -11.01 11.15 -14.22
CA ARG A 69 -10.10 10.71 -13.16
C ARG A 69 -10.62 9.47 -12.43
N SER A 70 -11.90 9.45 -12.07
CA SER A 70 -12.51 8.32 -11.38
C SER A 70 -12.45 7.05 -12.22
N ILE A 71 -12.76 7.16 -13.52
CA ILE A 71 -12.67 6.05 -14.47
C ILE A 71 -11.22 5.54 -14.57
N LEU A 72 -10.24 6.42 -14.75
CA LEU A 72 -8.83 6.04 -14.83
C LEU A 72 -8.37 5.34 -13.54
N SER A 73 -8.76 5.86 -12.37
CA SER A 73 -8.44 5.28 -11.06
C SER A 73 -9.05 3.89 -10.88
N TYR A 74 -10.28 3.70 -11.37
CA TYR A 74 -10.96 2.39 -11.34
C TYR A 74 -10.21 1.37 -12.22
N TRP A 75 -9.90 1.72 -13.46
CA TRP A 75 -9.14 0.85 -14.38
C TRP A 75 -7.77 0.50 -13.83
N GLN A 76 -7.06 1.49 -13.27
CA GLN A 76 -5.76 1.25 -12.64
C GLN A 76 -5.87 0.23 -11.50
N SER A 77 -6.87 0.39 -10.62
CA SER A 77 -7.09 -0.51 -9.48
C SER A 77 -7.45 -1.92 -9.95
N TYR A 78 -8.32 -2.02 -10.95
CA TYR A 78 -8.75 -3.29 -11.53
C TYR A 78 -7.58 -4.04 -12.18
N ILE A 79 -6.78 -3.37 -13.02
CA ILE A 79 -5.64 -4.01 -13.70
C ILE A 79 -4.58 -4.46 -12.69
N SER A 80 -4.36 -3.66 -11.62
CA SER A 80 -3.40 -4.00 -10.57
C SER A 80 -3.81 -5.27 -9.81
N GLU A 81 -5.09 -5.38 -9.46
CA GLU A 81 -5.64 -6.55 -8.79
C GLU A 81 -5.66 -7.77 -9.72
N TYR A 82 -6.07 -7.59 -10.96
CA TYR A 82 -6.04 -8.66 -11.96
C TYR A 82 -4.62 -9.19 -12.18
N LEU A 83 -3.62 -8.31 -12.22
CA LEU A 83 -2.21 -8.69 -12.38
C LEU A 83 -1.71 -9.48 -11.17
N SER A 84 -2.03 -9.04 -9.94
CA SER A 84 -1.61 -9.75 -8.71
C SER A 84 -2.18 -11.17 -8.68
N GLN A 85 -3.46 -11.32 -9.01
CA GLN A 85 -4.13 -12.63 -9.05
C GLN A 85 -3.57 -13.52 -10.15
N ARG A 86 -3.28 -12.97 -11.33
CA ARG A 86 -2.72 -13.74 -12.44
C ARG A 86 -1.32 -14.27 -12.13
N VAL A 87 -0.47 -13.47 -11.50
CA VAL A 87 0.85 -13.92 -11.02
C VAL A 87 0.69 -15.06 -10.02
N ALA A 88 -0.25 -14.95 -9.09
CA ALA A 88 -0.53 -15.99 -8.10
C ALA A 88 -1.07 -17.28 -8.74
N TYR A 89 -1.89 -17.17 -9.80
CA TYR A 89 -2.39 -18.32 -10.56
C TYR A 89 -1.25 -19.07 -11.27
N ASP A 90 -0.37 -18.34 -11.95
CA ASP A 90 0.78 -18.93 -12.66
C ASP A 90 1.74 -19.61 -11.68
N LEU A 91 1.97 -19.02 -10.49
CA LEU A 91 2.77 -19.63 -9.42
C LEU A 91 2.18 -20.94 -8.91
N ARG A 92 0.86 -20.97 -8.64
CA ARG A 92 0.16 -22.19 -8.22
C ARG A 92 0.29 -23.28 -9.28
N SER A 93 0.05 -22.94 -10.55
CA SER A 93 0.17 -23.88 -11.67
C SER A 93 1.58 -24.49 -11.81
N LEU A 94 2.63 -23.66 -11.68
CA LEU A 94 4.02 -24.13 -11.71
C LEU A 94 4.34 -25.05 -10.53
N PHE A 95 3.83 -24.73 -9.34
CA PHE A 95 4.01 -25.55 -8.14
C PHE A 95 3.33 -26.92 -8.29
N TYR A 96 2.06 -26.96 -8.72
CA TYR A 96 1.34 -28.21 -8.95
C TYR A 96 2.03 -29.09 -9.99
N ASN A 97 2.48 -28.51 -11.11
CA ASN A 97 3.20 -29.24 -12.16
C ASN A 97 4.51 -29.86 -11.67
N ARG A 98 5.24 -29.16 -10.79
CA ARG A 98 6.46 -29.67 -10.16
C ARG A 98 6.16 -30.79 -9.17
N LEU A 99 5.08 -30.66 -8.39
CA LEU A 99 4.70 -31.64 -7.38
C LEU A 99 4.29 -32.98 -8.00
N GLN A 100 3.54 -32.94 -9.11
CA GLN A 100 3.09 -34.15 -9.82
C GLN A 100 4.23 -34.95 -10.48
N ARG A 101 5.36 -34.30 -10.79
CA ARG A 101 6.53 -34.95 -11.42
C ARG A 101 7.54 -35.50 -10.40
N LEU A 102 7.25 -35.38 -9.11
CA LEU A 102 8.17 -35.78 -8.04
C LEU A 102 8.04 -37.28 -7.76
N SER A 103 9.15 -37.93 -7.39
CA SER A 103 9.18 -39.39 -7.18
C SER A 103 8.35 -39.82 -5.96
N TYR A 104 7.77 -41.03 -6.02
CA TYR A 104 6.95 -41.63 -4.95
C TYR A 104 7.65 -41.63 -3.57
N SER A 105 8.97 -41.85 -3.52
CA SER A 105 9.77 -41.82 -2.27
C SER A 105 9.75 -40.47 -1.55
N PHE A 106 9.48 -39.36 -2.26
CA PHE A 106 9.41 -38.03 -1.67
C PHE A 106 8.03 -37.77 -1.04
N HIS A 107 6.98 -38.33 -1.63
CA HIS A 107 5.61 -38.25 -1.08
C HIS A 107 5.45 -39.08 0.19
N ASP A 108 6.19 -40.18 0.32
CA ASP A 108 6.14 -41.04 1.50
C ASP A 108 6.77 -40.39 2.75
N ARG A 109 7.72 -39.47 2.54
CA ARG A 109 8.45 -38.77 3.62
C ARG A 109 7.84 -37.44 4.03
N SER A 110 6.94 -36.87 3.22
CA SER A 110 6.42 -35.52 3.41
C SER A 110 4.90 -35.53 3.40
N GLN A 111 4.25 -35.13 4.49
CA GLN A 111 2.79 -34.99 4.53
C GLN A 111 2.32 -33.99 3.47
N THR A 112 1.55 -34.46 2.48
CA THR A 112 0.98 -33.66 1.39
C THR A 112 0.23 -32.43 1.89
N GLY A 113 -0.43 -32.51 3.06
CA GLY A 113 -1.13 -31.40 3.69
C GLY A 113 -0.22 -30.24 4.10
N GLN A 114 0.97 -30.52 4.65
CA GLN A 114 1.92 -29.48 5.04
C GLN A 114 2.54 -28.79 3.82
N LEU A 115 2.83 -29.55 2.77
CA LEU A 115 3.36 -29.00 1.50
C LEU A 115 2.33 -28.09 0.82
N MET A 116 1.05 -28.48 0.79
CA MET A 116 -0.01 -27.63 0.22
C MET A 116 -0.28 -26.39 1.04
N SER A 117 -0.29 -26.49 2.37
CA SER A 117 -0.47 -25.33 3.25
C SER A 117 0.65 -24.31 3.06
N ARG A 118 1.92 -24.76 3.09
CA ARG A 118 3.08 -23.90 2.85
C ARG A 118 3.05 -23.29 1.45
N ALA A 119 2.80 -24.08 0.42
CA ALA A 119 2.72 -23.56 -0.95
C ALA A 119 1.60 -22.53 -1.13
N THR A 120 0.43 -22.76 -0.52
CA THR A 120 -0.69 -21.83 -0.62
C THR A 120 -0.40 -20.54 0.14
N ALA A 121 0.17 -20.64 1.35
CA ALA A 121 0.56 -19.49 2.17
C ALA A 121 1.68 -18.67 1.52
N ASP A 122 2.70 -19.34 0.97
CA ASP A 122 3.82 -18.69 0.29
C ASP A 122 3.36 -17.96 -0.98
N VAL A 123 2.51 -18.61 -1.80
CA VAL A 123 1.97 -17.97 -3.00
C VAL A 123 1.05 -16.79 -2.65
N GLU A 124 0.31 -16.92 -1.55
CA GLU A 124 -0.54 -15.85 -1.03
C GLU A 124 0.29 -14.64 -0.54
N GLY A 125 1.38 -14.91 0.19
CA GLY A 125 2.36 -13.88 0.57
C GLY A 125 2.96 -13.18 -0.64
N VAL A 126 3.32 -13.92 -1.69
CA VAL A 126 3.80 -13.34 -2.96
C VAL A 126 2.71 -12.51 -3.63
N ARG A 127 1.45 -12.97 -3.67
CA ARG A 127 0.33 -12.19 -4.23
C ARG A 127 0.20 -10.84 -3.53
N MET A 128 0.20 -10.84 -2.19
CA MET A 128 0.10 -9.63 -1.40
C MET A 128 1.29 -8.70 -1.62
N PHE A 129 2.51 -9.24 -1.64
CA PHE A 129 3.72 -8.43 -1.90
C PHE A 129 3.66 -7.75 -3.29
N VAL A 130 3.24 -8.49 -4.32
CA VAL A 130 3.15 -7.95 -5.69
C VAL A 130 2.04 -6.90 -5.82
N GLY A 131 0.85 -7.18 -5.28
CA GLY A 131 -0.29 -6.28 -5.36
C GLY A 131 -0.13 -5.03 -4.49
N PHE A 132 0.23 -5.20 -3.22
CA PHE A 132 0.34 -4.09 -2.26
C PHE A 132 1.71 -3.41 -2.31
N ALA A 133 2.81 -4.13 -2.10
CA ALA A 133 4.11 -3.49 -1.95
C ALA A 133 4.64 -2.97 -3.29
N LEU A 134 4.57 -3.79 -4.34
CA LEU A 134 5.16 -3.42 -5.62
C LEU A 134 4.27 -2.45 -6.43
N LEU A 135 3.03 -2.83 -6.73
CA LEU A 135 2.16 -2.00 -7.59
C LEU A 135 1.60 -0.80 -6.82
N ARG A 136 0.95 -1.04 -5.68
CA ARG A 136 0.29 0.03 -4.91
C ARG A 136 1.30 0.91 -4.16
N GLY A 137 2.40 0.34 -3.66
CA GLY A 137 3.50 1.10 -3.06
C GLY A 137 4.17 2.03 -4.08
N ALA A 138 4.51 1.53 -5.27
CA ALA A 138 5.06 2.37 -6.33
C ALA A 138 4.11 3.49 -6.75
N TYR A 139 2.80 3.24 -6.77
CA TYR A 139 1.79 4.28 -6.99
C TYR A 139 1.87 5.41 -5.98
N PHE A 140 1.87 5.09 -4.69
CA PHE A 140 1.93 6.11 -3.65
C PHE A 140 3.25 6.89 -3.70
N LEU A 141 4.37 6.22 -3.96
CA LEU A 141 5.67 6.87 -4.12
C LEU A 141 5.69 7.85 -5.30
N LEU A 142 5.23 7.41 -6.48
CA LEU A 142 5.13 8.27 -7.67
C LEU A 142 4.21 9.47 -7.45
N LEU A 143 3.04 9.24 -6.85
CA LEU A 143 2.09 10.30 -6.54
C LEU A 143 2.70 11.32 -5.57
N MET A 144 3.45 10.85 -4.57
CA MET A 144 4.21 11.69 -3.64
C MET A 144 5.21 12.58 -4.38
N ILE A 145 6.01 11.99 -5.26
CA ILE A 145 7.03 12.70 -6.05
C ILE A 145 6.36 13.71 -6.99
N ALA A 146 5.29 13.31 -7.68
CA ALA A 146 4.58 14.16 -8.64
C ALA A 146 3.98 15.41 -7.97
N ILE A 147 3.30 15.25 -6.83
CA ILE A 147 2.74 16.39 -6.09
C ILE A 147 3.86 17.30 -5.58
N THR A 148 4.94 16.72 -5.04
CA THR A 148 6.09 17.48 -4.55
C THR A 148 6.73 18.30 -5.66
N ALA A 149 6.97 17.70 -6.84
CA ALA A 149 7.54 18.37 -7.99
C ALA A 149 6.68 19.54 -8.47
N VAL A 150 5.35 19.38 -8.49
CA VAL A 150 4.43 20.45 -8.87
C VAL A 150 4.43 21.59 -7.85
N LEU A 151 4.40 21.28 -6.55
CA LEU A 151 4.46 22.31 -5.51
C LEU A 151 5.76 23.12 -5.59
N LEU A 152 6.89 22.46 -5.86
CA LEU A 152 8.18 23.11 -6.10
C LEU A 152 8.14 24.03 -7.33
N ALA A 153 7.49 23.60 -8.42
CA ALA A 153 7.37 24.40 -9.64
C ALA A 153 6.48 25.63 -9.49
N LEU A 154 5.44 25.59 -8.64
CA LEU A 154 4.57 26.73 -8.37
C LEU A 154 5.24 27.77 -7.45
N ASN A 155 5.78 27.34 -6.31
CA ASN A 155 6.44 28.23 -5.35
C ASN A 155 7.37 27.43 -4.43
N TRP A 156 8.69 27.54 -4.66
CA TRP A 156 9.71 26.86 -3.86
C TRP A 156 9.62 27.16 -2.35
N LYS A 157 9.12 28.35 -1.99
CA LYS A 157 8.96 28.81 -0.59
C LYS A 157 7.86 28.07 0.17
N LEU A 158 6.78 27.62 -0.49
CA LEU A 158 5.73 26.80 0.14
C LEU A 158 6.12 25.31 0.23
N ALA A 159 6.97 24.84 -0.68
CA ALA A 159 7.46 23.46 -0.67
C ALA A 159 8.36 23.17 0.55
N LEU A 160 9.24 24.12 0.92
CA LEU A 160 10.12 23.99 2.08
C LEU A 160 9.38 23.93 3.42
N ILE A 161 8.23 24.59 3.54
CA ILE A 161 7.42 24.62 4.76
C ILE A 161 6.54 23.37 4.89
N SER A 162 6.05 22.80 3.78
CA SER A 162 5.11 21.65 3.83
C SER A 162 5.78 20.28 4.04
N GLN A 163 7.03 20.11 3.58
CA GLN A 163 7.79 18.86 3.73
C GLN A 163 8.05 18.45 5.21
N PRO A 164 8.47 19.34 6.13
CA PRO A 164 8.77 18.96 7.52
C PRO A 164 7.54 18.53 8.33
N GLU A 165 6.35 19.12 8.10
CA GLU A 165 5.13 18.70 8.81
C GLU A 165 4.77 17.24 8.52
N ARG A 166 4.89 16.83 7.25
CA ARG A 166 4.53 15.47 6.84
C ARG A 166 5.49 14.42 7.41
N TYR A 167 6.76 14.77 7.58
CA TYR A 167 7.76 13.93 8.26
C TYR A 167 7.49 13.85 9.77
N SER A 168 7.16 14.98 10.41
CA SER A 168 6.91 15.05 11.85
C SER A 168 5.66 14.27 12.26
N PHE A 169 4.57 14.36 11.49
CA PHE A 169 3.34 13.63 11.76
C PHE A 169 3.50 12.11 11.56
N HIS A 170 4.34 11.71 10.60
CA HIS A 170 4.62 10.30 10.32
C HIS A 170 5.48 9.69 11.43
N ILE A 171 6.49 10.39 11.96
CA ILE A 171 7.31 9.90 13.07
C ILE A 171 6.47 9.74 14.35
N LEU A 172 5.59 10.70 14.66
CA LEU A 172 4.70 10.60 15.83
C LEU A 172 3.68 9.46 15.69
N SER A 173 3.16 9.25 14.46
CA SER A 173 2.30 8.11 14.15
C SER A 173 3.04 6.78 14.27
N TYR A 174 4.30 6.68 13.82
CA TYR A 174 5.10 5.46 13.96
C TYR A 174 5.45 5.15 15.42
N CYS A 175 5.75 6.18 16.24
CA CYS A 175 5.94 6.00 17.68
C CYS A 175 4.64 5.59 18.39
N CYS A 176 3.48 6.06 17.94
CA CYS A 176 2.20 5.71 18.55
C CYS A 176 1.60 4.39 18.02
N HIS A 177 2.11 3.88 16.90
CA HIS A 177 1.66 2.64 16.27
C HIS A 177 2.62 1.47 16.51
N GLN A 178 3.48 1.55 17.52
CA GLN A 178 4.28 0.39 17.91
C GLN A 178 3.36 -0.65 18.56
N PRO A 179 3.12 -1.82 17.94
CA PRO A 179 2.36 -2.87 18.58
C PRO A 179 3.17 -3.38 19.78
N GLU A 180 2.49 -3.49 20.91
CA GLU A 180 2.94 -4.12 22.13
C GLU A 180 3.15 -5.63 21.90
N THR A 181 4.19 -6.02 21.15
CA THR A 181 4.59 -7.42 20.97
C THR A 181 6.11 -7.56 21.09
N SER A 182 6.64 -7.23 22.26
CA SER A 182 7.95 -7.74 22.68
C SER A 182 7.89 -8.05 24.17
N GLY A 183 7.53 -9.30 24.44
CA GLY A 183 7.53 -9.90 25.76
C GLY A 183 7.42 -11.42 25.63
N ALA A 184 8.58 -12.05 25.47
CA ALA A 184 8.87 -13.48 25.70
C ALA A 184 8.37 -14.53 24.69
N VAL A 185 9.24 -14.89 23.74
CA VAL A 185 9.42 -16.30 23.36
C VAL A 185 10.93 -16.58 23.33
N ASP A 186 11.42 -17.11 24.45
CA ASP A 186 12.55 -18.04 24.66
C ASP A 186 12.31 -18.51 26.11
N GLU A 187 12.31 -19.78 26.50
CA GLU A 187 13.14 -20.90 26.11
C GLU A 187 12.47 -22.20 26.65
N ASP A 188 12.72 -23.31 25.97
CA ASP A 188 12.68 -24.72 26.38
C ASP A 188 12.15 -25.18 27.77
N SER A 189 11.50 -26.36 27.72
CA SER A 189 11.43 -27.39 28.78
C SER A 189 10.41 -27.25 29.93
N ALA A 190 9.48 -28.22 29.95
CA ALA A 190 8.93 -28.90 31.13
C ALA A 190 8.46 -28.03 32.32
N GLY A 191 7.15 -27.85 32.46
CA GLY A 191 6.61 -27.47 33.77
C GLY A 191 5.22 -26.87 33.74
N PHE A 192 4.21 -27.73 33.85
CA PHE A 192 2.89 -27.33 34.32
C PHE A 192 3.04 -26.81 35.77
N ARG A 193 3.10 -25.49 35.99
CA ARG A 193 2.87 -24.87 37.30
C ARG A 193 2.14 -23.55 37.13
N CYS A 194 0.85 -23.56 37.47
CA CYS A 194 0.18 -22.39 38.01
C CYS A 194 0.82 -22.08 39.36
N ALA A 195 1.51 -20.95 39.49
CA ALA A 195 1.88 -20.40 40.79
C ALA A 195 0.76 -19.45 41.24
N GLY A 196 0.06 -19.84 42.31
CA GLY A 196 -0.67 -18.91 43.18
C GLY A 196 0.29 -17.87 43.78
N ASP A 197 -0.17 -16.80 44.41
CA ASP A 197 -1.17 -16.81 45.47
C ASP A 197 -1.75 -15.40 45.66
N SER A 198 -2.98 -15.43 46.13
CA SER A 198 -3.78 -14.37 46.71
C SER A 198 -3.09 -13.56 47.82
N SER A 199 -3.73 -12.42 48.12
CA SER A 199 -3.58 -11.57 49.32
C SER A 199 -2.77 -10.27 49.17
N THR A 200 -3.42 -9.23 48.63
CA THR A 200 -3.61 -7.98 49.38
C THR A 200 -4.60 -7.07 48.65
N GLY A 201 -5.75 -6.84 49.28
CA GLY A 201 -6.73 -5.88 48.83
C GLY A 201 -6.27 -4.43 49.09
N LYS A 202 -6.64 -3.55 48.16
CA LYS A 202 -7.05 -2.15 48.33
C LYS A 202 -7.28 -1.59 46.92
N SER A 203 -8.51 -1.61 46.41
CA SER A 203 -9.41 -0.44 46.43
C SER A 203 -8.65 0.88 46.22
N TYR A 204 -8.72 1.47 45.03
CA TYR A 204 -9.04 2.89 44.81
C TYR A 204 -9.28 3.12 43.32
N TRP A 205 -10.55 3.19 42.95
CA TRP A 205 -11.00 3.91 41.77
C TRP A 205 -10.70 5.40 41.97
N GLY A 206 -10.16 6.04 40.92
CA GLY A 206 -10.25 7.47 40.70
C GLY A 206 -9.09 8.33 41.23
N LYS A 207 -8.25 8.82 40.32
CA LYS A 207 -8.18 10.24 39.95
C LYS A 207 -7.14 10.44 38.86
N GLY A 208 -7.46 11.33 37.92
CA GLY A 208 -6.65 11.63 36.75
C GLY A 208 -5.27 12.19 37.08
N GLY A 209 -4.42 12.12 36.06
CA GLY A 209 -3.11 12.75 36.07
C GLY A 209 -2.48 12.51 34.71
N ALA A 210 -2.41 13.58 33.92
CA ALA A 210 -1.61 13.64 32.72
C ALA A 210 -0.18 13.17 33.05
N GLY A 211 0.27 12.11 32.37
CA GLY A 211 1.65 11.62 32.43
C GLY A 211 2.33 11.92 31.11
N PHE A 212 2.77 13.16 30.97
CA PHE A 212 3.81 13.58 30.03
C PHE A 212 5.01 12.61 30.16
N CYS A 213 5.38 11.93 29.08
CA CYS A 213 6.76 11.50 28.91
C CYS A 213 7.58 12.76 28.60
N SER A 214 8.62 12.98 29.40
CA SER A 214 9.53 14.14 29.34
C SER A 214 10.05 14.48 27.96
#